data_AF-A0A7W1DFY5-F1
#
_entry.id   AF-A0A7W1DFY5-F1
#
_cell.length_a   1.000
_cell.length_b   1.000
_cell.length_c   1.000
_cell.angle_alpha   90.00
_cell.angle_beta   90.00
_cell.angle_gamma   90.00
#
_symmetry.space_group_name_H-M   'P 1'
#
loop_
_entity.id
_entity.type
_entity.pdbx_description
1 polymer ?
#
loop_
_entity_poly.entity_id
_entity_poly.type
_entity_poly.pdbx_seq_one_letter_code
_entity_poly.pdbx_strand_id
1 'polypeptide(L)'
;MPEDSWSFFLFLCLAAFLTNQFHKWAHMDVPPAFVGWLQAWGVILSRDHHDIHHESPYDTYYCITAGFWNPLLDRTRFFERAERLIRRSVPGTDPRFRSEREENL
;
A
#
# COMPACT_ATOMS: atom_id res chain seq x y z
N MET A 1 -10.73 -4.97 31.69
CA MET A 1 -10.45 -4.16 30.49
C MET A 1 -11.80 -3.79 29.89
N PRO A 2 -12.00 -2.56 29.40
CA PRO A 2 -13.29 -2.16 28.85
C PRO A 2 -13.61 -2.97 27.58
N GLU A 3 -14.89 -3.26 27.37
CA GLU A 3 -15.44 -4.15 26.31
C GLU A 3 -15.02 -3.71 24.88
N ASP A 4 -14.77 -2.41 24.74
CA ASP A 4 -14.31 -1.73 23.52
C ASP A 4 -12.90 -2.12 23.10
N SER A 5 -12.04 -2.49 24.06
CA SER A 5 -10.63 -2.79 23.82
C SER A 5 -10.46 -4.08 23.04
N TRP A 6 -11.30 -5.08 23.33
CA TRP A 6 -11.31 -6.34 22.59
C TRP A 6 -11.92 -6.17 21.19
N SER A 7 -12.99 -5.39 21.09
CA SER A 7 -13.63 -5.06 19.81
C SER A 7 -12.66 -4.35 18.87
N PHE A 8 -11.92 -3.37 19.38
CA PHE A 8 -10.87 -2.67 18.64
C PHE A 8 -9.76 -3.62 18.19
N PHE A 9 -9.28 -4.49 19.09
CA PHE A 9 -8.22 -5.45 18.77
C PHE A 9 -8.66 -6.44 17.67
N LEU A 10 -9.86 -7.01 17.78
CA LEU A 10 -10.40 -7.90 16.76
C LEU A 10 -10.58 -7.20 15.42
N PHE A 11 -11.06 -5.95 15.43
CA PHE A 11 -11.17 -5.14 14.23
C PHE A 11 -9.80 -4.90 13.58
N LEU A 12 -8.78 -4.56 14.38
CA LEU A 12 -7.41 -4.37 13.89
C LEU A 12 -6.85 -5.65 13.27
N CYS A 13 -7.02 -6.80 13.94
CA CYS A 13 -6.61 -8.11 13.41
C CYS A 13 -7.31 -8.43 12.09
N LEU A 14 -8.62 -8.19 12.01
CA LEU A 14 -9.40 -8.41 10.79
C LEU A 14 -8.95 -7.48 9.67
N ALA A 15 -8.72 -6.20 9.94
CA ALA A 15 -8.26 -5.22 8.96
C ALA A 15 -6.86 -5.57 8.43
N ALA A 16 -5.94 -6.00 9.31
CA ALA A 16 -4.62 -6.47 8.93
C ALA A 16 -4.71 -7.74 8.07
N PHE A 17 -5.52 -8.71 8.47
CA PHE A 17 -5.75 -9.93 7.69
C PHE A 17 -6.29 -9.61 6.29
N LEU A 18 -7.33 -8.79 6.20
CA LEU A 18 -7.94 -8.41 4.92
C LEU A 18 -6.95 -7.67 4.03
N THR A 19 -6.17 -6.74 4.58
CA THR A 19 -5.14 -6.02 3.82
C THR A 19 -4.10 -6.97 3.22
N ASN A 20 -3.62 -7.94 4.01
CA ASN A 20 -2.71 -8.97 3.50
C ASN A 20 -3.37 -9.84 2.44
N GLN A 21 -4.64 -10.18 2.61
CA GLN A 21 -5.36 -11.02 1.66
C GLN A 21 -5.60 -10.29 0.33
N PHE A 22 -5.94 -9.01 0.35
CA PHE A 22 -6.10 -8.18 -0.84
C PHE A 22 -4.78 -8.02 -1.58
N HIS A 23 -3.68 -7.80 -0.85
CA HIS A 23 -2.34 -7.74 -1.41
C HIS A 23 -1.94 -9.06 -2.07
N LYS A 24 -2.20 -10.20 -1.42
CA LYS A 24 -1.98 -11.53 -2.02
C LYS A 24 -2.77 -11.72 -3.30
N TRP A 25 -4.02 -11.27 -3.36
CA TRP A 25 -4.83 -11.36 -4.58
C TRP A 25 -4.33 -10.46 -5.72
N ALA A 26 -3.71 -9.32 -5.42
CA ALA A 26 -3.08 -8.47 -6.44
C ALA A 26 -1.91 -9.18 -7.14
N HIS A 27 -1.22 -10.08 -6.44
CA HIS A 27 -0.15 -10.94 -7.00
C HIS A 27 -0.64 -12.18 -7.77
N MET A 28 -1.94 -12.49 -7.76
CA MET A 28 -2.46 -13.68 -8.45
C MET A 28 -2.78 -13.37 -9.90
N ASP A 29 -2.39 -14.24 -10.85
CA ASP A 29 -2.67 -14.02 -12.28
C ASP A 29 -4.17 -14.20 -12.57
N VAL A 30 -4.81 -15.10 -11.82
CA VAL A 30 -6.23 -15.42 -11.94
C VAL A 30 -6.88 -15.40 -10.54
N PRO A 31 -7.25 -14.22 -10.01
CA PRO A 31 -7.99 -14.13 -8.76
C PRO A 31 -9.44 -14.63 -8.94
N PRO A 32 -10.16 -14.94 -7.84
CA PRO A 32 -11.58 -15.28 -7.91
C PRO A 32 -12.39 -14.18 -8.64
N ALA A 33 -13.43 -14.54 -9.38
CA ALA A 33 -14.17 -13.59 -10.23
C ALA A 33 -14.71 -12.37 -9.47
N PHE A 34 -15.25 -12.57 -8.26
CA PHE A 34 -15.73 -11.46 -7.43
C PHE A 34 -14.58 -10.53 -6.96
N VAL A 35 -13.39 -11.08 -6.74
CA VAL A 35 -12.18 -10.31 -6.39
C VAL A 35 -11.76 -9.47 -7.59
N GLY A 36 -11.71 -10.06 -8.79
CA GLY A 36 -11.42 -9.33 -10.03
C GLY A 36 -12.41 -8.19 -10.25
N TRP A 37 -13.70 -8.40 -9.97
CA TRP A 37 -14.69 -7.33 -9.99
C TRP A 37 -14.35 -6.23 -8.98
N LEU A 38 -14.11 -6.55 -7.71
CA LEU A 38 -13.74 -5.54 -6.69
C LEU A 38 -12.47 -4.76 -7.06
N GLN A 39 -11.48 -5.43 -7.66
CA GLN A 39 -10.23 -4.83 -8.15
C GLN A 39 -10.49 -3.85 -9.30
N ALA A 40 -11.36 -4.21 -10.26
CA ALA A 40 -11.72 -3.36 -11.39
C ALA A 40 -12.41 -2.06 -10.95
N TRP A 41 -13.16 -2.09 -9.84
CA TRP A 41 -13.76 -0.90 -9.23
C TRP A 41 -12.82 -0.15 -8.27
N GLY A 42 -11.60 -0.64 -8.06
CA GLY A 42 -10.63 -0.06 -7.13
C GLY A 42 -11.02 -0.18 -5.65
N VAL A 43 -12.06 -0.95 -5.32
CA VAL A 43 -12.51 -1.17 -3.94
C VAL A 43 -11.40 -1.85 -3.13
N ILE A 44 -10.71 -2.80 -3.75
CA ILE A 44 -9.51 -3.43 -3.22
C ILE A 44 -8.34 -3.21 -4.19
N LEU A 45 -7.11 -3.46 -3.74
CA LEU A 45 -5.91 -3.31 -4.56
C LEU A 45 -5.97 -4.21 -5.81
N SER A 46 -5.91 -3.60 -7.00
CA SER A 46 -5.76 -4.29 -8.27
C SER A 46 -4.30 -4.64 -8.55
N ARG A 47 -4.09 -5.63 -9.42
CA ARG A 47 -2.76 -5.98 -9.95
C ARG A 47 -2.09 -4.78 -10.60
N ASP A 48 -2.76 -4.10 -11.53
CA ASP A 48 -2.17 -2.96 -12.26
C ASP A 48 -1.66 -1.86 -11.32
N HIS A 49 -2.42 -1.54 -10.26
CA HIS A 49 -2.00 -0.55 -9.27
C HIS A 49 -0.83 -1.03 -8.41
N HIS A 50 -0.82 -2.32 -8.10
CA HIS A 50 0.27 -2.94 -7.39
C HIS A 50 1.54 -2.94 -8.24
N ASP A 51 1.44 -3.23 -9.53
CA ASP A 51 2.58 -3.28 -10.45
C ASP A 51 3.23 -1.90 -10.59
N ILE A 52 2.45 -0.81 -10.66
CA ILE A 52 2.98 0.57 -10.64
C ILE A 52 3.84 0.83 -9.38
N HIS A 53 3.43 0.28 -8.22
CA HIS A 53 4.21 0.41 -6.99
C HIS A 53 5.52 -0.40 -7.03
N HIS A 54 5.56 -1.50 -7.78
CA HIS A 54 6.74 -2.34 -8.02
C HIS A 54 7.60 -1.88 -9.19
N GLU A 55 7.33 -0.70 -9.73
CA GLU A 55 8.17 -0.07 -10.74
C GLU A 55 9.00 1.06 -10.12
N SER A 56 10.24 1.18 -10.59
CA SER A 56 11.09 2.33 -10.25
C SER A 56 10.35 3.63 -10.59
N PRO A 57 10.34 4.65 -9.70
CA PRO A 57 11.19 4.84 -8.53
C PRO A 57 10.65 4.32 -7.18
N TYR A 58 9.64 3.46 -7.18
CA TYR A 58 9.02 2.82 -5.99
C TYR A 58 8.45 3.82 -4.96
N ASP A 59 8.04 5.00 -5.42
CA ASP A 59 7.63 6.12 -4.57
C ASP A 59 6.15 6.52 -4.69
N THR A 60 5.35 5.67 -5.33
CA THR A 60 3.93 5.93 -5.56
C THR A 60 3.06 4.70 -5.32
N TYR A 61 1.74 4.87 -5.42
CA TYR A 61 0.72 3.82 -5.32
C TYR A 61 0.76 2.97 -4.02
N TYR A 62 1.08 3.61 -2.89
CA TYR A 62 1.23 2.92 -1.59
C TYR A 62 -0.05 2.34 -0.96
N CYS A 63 -1.26 2.68 -1.43
CA CYS A 63 -2.48 2.16 -0.83
C CYS A 63 -2.74 0.72 -1.24
N ILE A 64 -2.45 -0.22 -0.33
CA ILE A 64 -2.57 -1.67 -0.57
C ILE A 64 -3.90 -2.29 -0.14
N THR A 65 -4.72 -1.57 0.63
CA THR A 65 -6.05 -2.05 1.03
C THR A 65 -7.11 -1.65 0.01
N ALA A 66 -7.22 -0.35 -0.29
CA ALA A 66 -8.21 0.22 -1.18
C ALA A 66 -7.53 1.00 -2.31
N GLY A 67 -7.50 0.41 -3.51
CA GLY A 67 -6.72 0.91 -4.64
C GLY A 67 -7.23 2.22 -5.23
N PHE A 68 -8.50 2.58 -5.01
CA PHE A 68 -9.11 3.79 -5.59
C PHE A 68 -8.45 5.10 -5.11
N TRP A 69 -7.78 5.09 -3.95
CA TRP A 69 -7.07 6.25 -3.44
C TRP A 69 -5.79 6.55 -4.22
N ASN A 70 -5.16 5.53 -4.81
CA ASN A 70 -3.85 5.71 -5.44
C ASN A 70 -3.86 6.77 -6.55
N PRO A 71 -4.78 6.73 -7.55
CA PRO A 71 -4.81 7.77 -8.59
C PRO A 71 -5.11 9.17 -8.05
N LEU A 72 -5.84 9.30 -6.94
CA LEU A 72 -6.13 10.59 -6.33
C LEU A 72 -4.89 11.15 -5.60
N LEU A 73 -4.22 10.31 -4.82
CA LEU A 73 -3.03 10.68 -4.05
C LEU A 73 -1.82 10.94 -4.96
N ASP A 74 -1.72 10.20 -6.07
CA ASP A 74 -0.69 10.41 -7.08
C ASP A 74 -0.88 11.75 -7.82
N ARG A 75 -2.09 12.06 -8.30
CA ARG A 75 -2.40 13.36 -8.93
C ARG A 75 -2.12 14.54 -8.01
N THR A 76 -2.33 14.37 -6.72
CA THR A 76 -2.04 15.41 -5.73
C THR A 76 -0.59 15.40 -5.26
N ARG A 77 0.26 14.47 -5.71
CA ARG A 77 1.65 14.27 -5.24
C ARG A 77 1.73 14.17 -3.72
N PHE A 78 0.72 13.54 -3.11
CA PHE A 78 0.57 13.50 -1.67
C PHE A 78 1.77 12.81 -1.01
N PHE A 79 2.15 11.62 -1.49
CA PHE A 79 3.25 10.85 -0.92
C PHE A 79 4.61 11.53 -1.11
N GLU A 80 4.88 12.09 -2.29
CA GLU A 80 6.09 12.90 -2.56
C GLU A 80 6.21 14.07 -1.55
N ARG A 81 5.10 14.73 -1.21
CA ARG A 81 5.07 15.80 -0.21
C ARG A 81 5.25 15.28 1.22
N ALA A 82 4.57 14.19 1.58
CA ALA A 82 4.69 13.57 2.89
C ALA A 82 6.13 13.08 3.14
N GLU A 83 6.73 12.45 2.16
CA GLU A 83 8.12 11.99 2.21
C GLU A 83 9.09 13.16 2.39
N ARG A 84 8.93 14.25 1.64
CA ARG A 84 9.73 15.47 1.85
C ARG A 84 9.57 16.06 3.24
N LEU A 85 8.37 16.03 3.80
CA LEU A 85 8.12 16.52 5.16
C LEU A 85 8.83 15.64 6.19
N ILE A 86 8.64 14.31 6.10
CA ILE A 86 9.32 13.34 6.96
C ILE A 86 10.83 13.53 6.89
N ARG A 87 11.39 13.71 5.70
CA ARG A 87 12.83 13.95 5.49
C ARG A 87 13.35 15.21 6.18
N ARG A 88 12.53 16.24 6.28
CA ARG A 88 12.90 17.49 6.99
C ARG A 88 12.78 17.36 8.50
N SER A 89 11.86 16.53 8.98
CA SER A 89 11.52 16.43 10.40
C SER A 89 12.22 15.28 11.12
N VAL A 90 12.65 14.25 10.40
CA VAL A 90 13.25 13.04 10.96
C VAL A 90 14.71 12.92 10.51
N PRO A 91 15.68 13.13 11.42
CA PRO A 91 17.09 12.92 11.13
C PRO A 91 17.37 11.48 10.65
N GLY A 92 18.30 11.32 9.68
CA GLY A 92 18.77 9.99 9.23
C GLY A 92 18.00 9.35 8.07
N THR A 93 17.05 10.05 7.45
CA THR A 93 16.23 9.55 6.34
C THR A 93 16.82 9.86 4.94
N ASP A 94 18.16 9.78 4.79
CA ASP A 94 18.87 10.13 3.55
C ASP A 94 18.58 9.10 2.42
N PRO A 95 18.24 9.56 1.19
CA PRO A 95 17.90 8.66 0.08
C PRO A 95 19.06 7.77 -0.38
N ARG A 96 20.32 8.13 -0.09
CA ARG A 96 21.50 7.31 -0.44
C ARG A 96 21.54 5.97 0.30
N PHE A 97 20.85 5.85 1.43
CA PHE A 97 20.72 4.57 2.15
C PHE A 97 19.59 3.68 1.59
N ARG A 98 18.81 4.15 0.61
CA ARG A 98 17.75 3.35 -0.03
C ARG A 98 18.31 2.32 -1.01
N SER A 99 19.50 2.55 -1.59
CA SER A 99 20.02 1.81 -2.76
C SER A 99 21.03 0.70 -2.46
N GLU A 100 21.48 0.46 -1.22
CA GLU A 100 22.54 -0.54 -0.95
C GLU A 100 22.08 -2.01 -0.96
N ARG A 101 20.81 -2.32 -1.29
CA ARG A 101 20.30 -3.70 -1.33
C ARG A 101 19.96 -4.27 -2.70
N GLU A 102 20.04 -3.49 -3.78
CA GLU A 102 19.59 -3.96 -5.11
C GLU A 102 20.69 -4.05 -6.16
N GLU A 103 21.87 -3.45 -5.96
CA GLU A 103 23.04 -3.70 -6.84
C GLU A 103 23.80 -5.01 -6.52
N ASN A 104 23.32 -5.81 -5.56
CA ASN A 104 23.95 -7.07 -5.12
C ASN A 104 23.04 -8.31 -5.21
N LEU A 105 22.02 -8.31 -6.07
CA LEU A 105 21.22 -9.49 -6.41
C LEU A 105 21.22 -9.74 -7.92
#